data_AF-A0A354YBR4-F1
#
_entry.id   AF-A0A354YBR4-F1
#
_cell.length_a   1.000
_cell.length_b   1.000
_cell.length_c   1.000
_cell.angle_alpha   90.00
_cell.angle_beta   90.00
_cell.angle_gamma   90.00
#
_symmetry.space_group_name_H-M   'P 1'
#
loop_
_entity.id
_entity.type
_entity.pdbx_description
1 polymer ?
#
loop_
_entity_poly.entity_id
_entity_poly.type
_entity_poly.pdbx_seq_one_letter_code
_entity_poly.pdbx_strand_id
1 'polypeptide(L)' 'MLPRFFIHRPIFAWVLAICIMAMGAIAVATLPVEQYPDIAPPQVNITANYNGASAKTVEDSVTQVI' A
#
# COMPACT_ATOMS: atom_id res chain seq x y z
N MET A 1 -12.06 -30.02 22.21
CA MET A 1 -12.47 -31.02 21.19
C MET A 1 -11.69 -30.88 19.87
N LEU A 2 -11.46 -29.66 19.38
CA LEU A 2 -10.74 -29.38 18.11
C LEU A 2 -9.32 -30.01 17.99
N PRO A 3 -8.43 -29.96 19.01
CA PRO A 3 -7.09 -30.56 18.90
C PRO A 3 -7.13 -32.09 18.74
N ARG A 4 -8.16 -32.75 19.29
CA ARG A 4 -8.31 -34.20 19.23
C ARG A 4 -8.53 -34.69 17.79
N PHE A 5 -9.20 -33.89 16.97
CA PHE A 5 -9.46 -34.21 15.55
C PHE A 5 -8.15 -34.27 14.74
N PHE A 6 -7.28 -33.27 14.88
CA PHE A 6 -5.99 -33.21 14.18
C PHE A 6 -5.03 -34.31 14.63
N ILE A 7 -5.06 -34.69 15.92
CA ILE A 7 -4.25 -35.79 16.46
C ILE A 7 -4.65 -37.14 15.85
N HIS A 8 -5.95 -37.41 15.69
CA HIS A 8 -6.43 -38.69 15.12
C HIS A 8 -6.38 -38.71 13.58
N ARG A 9 -6.18 -37.57 12.92
CA ARG A 9 -6.08 -37.45 11.46
C ARG A 9 -4.77 -36.71 11.09
N PRO A 10 -3.60 -37.31 11.34
CA PRO A 10 -2.31 -36.64 11.14
C PRO A 10 -2.05 -36.25 9.68
N ILE A 11 -2.55 -37.03 8.72
CA ILE A 11 -2.44 -36.72 7.28
C ILE A 11 -3.18 -35.42 6.96
N PHE A 12 -4.39 -35.23 7.51
CA PHE A 12 -5.17 -34.01 7.29
C PHE A 12 -4.47 -32.77 7.86
N ALA A 13 -3.89 -32.89 9.07
CA ALA A 13 -3.14 -31.81 9.69
C ALA A 13 -1.94 -31.37 8.83
N TRP A 14 -1.20 -32.34 8.28
CA TRP A 14 -0.06 -32.07 7.41
C TRP A 14 -0.46 -31.44 6.07
N VAL A 15 -1.53 -31.92 5.45
CA VAL A 15 -2.04 -31.31 4.20
C VAL A 15 -2.42 -29.84 4.45
N LEU A 16 -3.13 -29.54 5.53
CA LEU A 16 -3.50 -28.16 5.87
C LEU A 16 -2.27 -27.28 6.10
N ALA A 17 -1.27 -27.79 6.84
CA ALA A 17 -0.01 -27.07 7.07
C ALA A 17 0.72 -26.76 5.76
N ILE A 18 0.79 -27.72 4.84
CA ILE A 18 1.41 -27.55 3.52
C ILE A 18 0.62 -26.52 2.68
N CYS A 19 -0.70 -26.57 2.68
CA CYS A 19 -1.52 -25.58 1.98
C CYS A 19 -1.27 -24.16 2.48
N ILE A 20 -1.21 -23.95 3.80
CA ILE A 20 -0.94 -22.65 4.40
C ILE A 20 0.47 -22.17 4.06
N MET A 21 1.47 -23.04 4.18
CA MET A 21 2.85 -22.75 3.80
C MET A 21 2.98 -22.35 2.32
N ALA A 22 2.31 -23.07 1.43
CA ALA A 22 2.34 -22.79 -0.01
C ALA A 22 1.70 -21.43 -0.33
N MET A 23 0.54 -21.13 0.26
CA MET A 23 -0.09 -19.81 0.11
C MET A 23 0.79 -18.69 0.68
N GLY A 24 1.41 -18.91 1.83
CA GLY A 24 2.36 -17.96 2.43
C GLY A 24 3.58 -17.70 1.55
N ALA A 25 4.14 -18.74 0.94
CA ALA A 25 5.28 -18.62 0.02
C ALA A 25 4.93 -17.77 -1.21
N ILE A 26 3.74 -17.96 -1.79
CA ILE A 26 3.25 -17.15 -2.90
C ILE A 26 3.08 -15.68 -2.46
N ALA A 27 2.45 -15.44 -1.30
CA ALA A 27 2.24 -14.10 -0.78
C ALA A 27 3.55 -13.33 -0.58
N VAL A 28 4.57 -13.98 0.00
CA VAL A 28 5.91 -13.39 0.19
C VAL A 28 6.55 -13.00 -1.14
N ALA A 29 6.40 -13.84 -2.18
CA ALA A 29 6.95 -13.54 -3.50
C ALA A 29 6.24 -12.36 -4.21
N THR A 30 4.96 -12.13 -3.89
CA THR A 30 4.15 -11.05 -4.50
C THR A 30 4.16 -9.75 -3.71
N LEU A 31 4.66 -9.74 -2.47
CA LEU A 31 4.61 -8.56 -1.63
C LEU A 31 5.61 -7.50 -2.12
N PRO A 32 5.18 -6.25 -2.34
CA PRO A 32 6.10 -5.16 -2.66
C PRO A 32 7.04 -4.90 -1.47
N VAL A 33 8.32 -4.68 -1.78
CA VAL A 33 9.34 -4.36 -0.79
C VAL A 33 9.63 -2.86 -0.87
N GLU A 34 9.24 -2.13 0.17
CA GLU A 34 9.49 -0.69 0.31
C GLU A 34 10.39 -0.45 1.53
N GLN A 35 11.38 0.45 1.40
CA GLN A 35 12.32 0.75 2.51
C GLN A 35 11.68 1.60 3.60
N TYR A 36 10.72 2.44 3.21
CA TYR A 36 9.89 3.22 4.09
C TYR A 36 8.45 3.08 3.57
N PRO A 37 7.47 2.90 4.46
CA PRO A 37 6.07 3.01 4.04
C PRO A 37 5.81 4.40 3.48
N ASP A 38 4.77 4.55 2.66
CA ASP A 38 4.36 5.86 2.15
C ASP A 38 3.93 6.77 3.32
N ILE A 39 4.90 7.53 3.83
CA ILE A 39 4.76 8.52 4.91
C ILE A 39 4.63 9.93 4.35
N ALA A 40 4.84 10.11 3.04
CA ALA A 40 4.79 11.42 2.43
C ALA A 40 3.32 11.77 2.11
N PRO A 41 2.80 12.91 2.59
CA PRO A 41 1.48 13.35 2.15
C PRO A 41 1.50 13.51 0.61
N PRO A 42 0.47 13.06 -0.11
CA PRO A 42 0.43 13.17 -1.57
C PRO A 42 0.53 14.64 -1.96
N GLN A 43 1.65 15.03 -2.57
CA GLN A 43 1.88 16.42 -2.99
C GLN A 43 1.35 16.62 -4.40
N VAL A 44 0.29 17.40 -4.53
CA VAL A 44 -0.18 17.89 -5.84
C VAL A 44 0.50 19.23 -6.07
N ASN A 45 1.54 19.26 -6.90
CA ASN A 45 2.21 20.49 -7.28
C ASN A 45 1.54 21.12 -8.51
N ILE A 46 0.91 22.28 -8.34
CA ILE A 46 0.28 23.03 -9.43
C ILE A 46 1.23 24.16 -9.81
N THR A 47 1.91 24.03 -10.95
CA THR A 47 2.77 25.08 -11.49
C THR A 47 1.98 25.94 -12.47
N ALA A 48 1.78 27.22 -12.14
CA ALA A 48 1.19 28.20 -13.04
C ALA A 48 2.23 29.30 -13.34
N ASN A 49 2.64 29.41 -14.61
CA ASN A 49 3.54 30.47 -15.06
C ASN A 49 2.72 31.58 -15.74
N TYR A 50 2.74 32.79 -15.16
CA TYR A 50 2.17 33.97 -15.79
C TYR A 50 3.28 35.01 -16.02
N ASN A 51 3.85 35.01 -17.22
CA ASN A 51 4.92 35.91 -17.61
C ASN A 51 4.41 37.36 -17.73
N GLY A 52 5.01 38.28 -16.98
CA GLY A 52 4.71 39.72 -17.07
C GLY A 52 3.75 40.30 -16.02
N ALA A 53 3.28 39.51 -15.04
CA ALA A 53 2.54 40.04 -13.88
C ALA A 53 3.44 40.25 -12.65
N SER A 54 3.13 41.30 -11.87
CA SER A 54 3.69 41.44 -10.52
C SER A 54 3.17 40.31 -9.61
N ALA A 55 3.98 39.88 -8.63
CA ALA A 55 3.67 38.74 -7.75
C ALA A 55 2.26 38.78 -7.12
N LYS A 56 1.75 39.99 -6.85
CA LYS A 56 0.42 40.22 -6.26
C LYS A 56 -0.75 39.88 -7.20
N THR A 57 -0.60 40.07 -8.52
CA THR A 57 -1.66 39.80 -9.49
C THR A 57 -1.80 38.31 -9.80
N VAL A 58 -0.71 37.53 -9.70
CA VAL A 58 -0.74 36.07 -9.86
C VAL A 58 -1.44 35.40 -8.67
N GLU A 59 -1.18 35.88 -7.46
CA GLU A 59 -1.83 35.43 -6.23
C GLU A 59 -3.35 35.64 -6.26
N ASP A 60 -3.78 36.86 -6.60
CA ASP A 60 -5.20 37.26 -6.60
C ASP A 60 -6.04 36.58 -7.71
N SER A 61 -5.43 36.15 -8.84
CA SER A 61 -6.16 35.63 -10.01
C SER A 61 -6.07 34.12 -10.22
N VAL A 62 -5.07 33.44 -9.65
CA VAL A 62 -4.85 31.99 -9.89
C VAL A 62 -4.96 31.18 -8.60
N THR A 63 -4.54 31.73 -7.45
CA THR A 63 -4.56 30.98 -6.18
C THR A 63 -5.92 31.06 -5.47
N GLN A 64 -6.67 32.16 -5.62
CA GLN A 64 -7.91 32.38 -4.88
C GLN A 64 -9.17 31.74 -5.51
N VAL A 65 -9.05 31.18 -6.72
CA VAL A 65 -10.19 30.54 -7.44
C VAL A 65 -10.20 29.01 -7.26
N ILE A 66 -9.18 28.45 -6.60
CA ILE A 66 -9.08 27.01 -6.27
C ILE A 66 -9.42 26.80 -4.79
#